data_AF-A0A9D2T5N3-F1
#
_entry.id   AF-A0A9D2T5N3-F1
#
_cell.length_a   1.000
_cell.length_b   1.000
_cell.length_c   1.000
_cell.angle_alpha   90.00
_cell.angle_beta   90.00
_cell.angle_gamma   90.00
#
_symmetry.space_group_name_H-M   'P 1'
#
loop_
_entity.id
_entity.type
_entity.pdbx_description
1 polymer ?
#
loop_
_entity_poly.entity_id
_entity_poly.type
_entity_poly.pdbx_seq_one_letter_code
_entity_poly.pdbx_strand_id
1 'polypeptide(L)' 'MGAKNMDDIAELFKTLRFRKQLIGGVSEMDVWKKLSKVQEEYRSAYEIQQERYEARLQERDEEIAALREQISKENAHE' A
#
# COMPACT_ATOMS: atom_id res chain seq x y z
N MET A 1 0.71 -5.05 12.77
CA MET A 1 0.61 -5.00 11.30
C MET A 1 -0.02 -3.65 10.97
N GLY A 2 0.58 -2.90 10.04
CA GLY A 2 -0.01 -1.66 9.55
C GLY A 2 -1.17 -1.94 8.59
N ALA A 3 -1.84 -0.87 8.16
CA ALA A 3 -2.94 -0.91 7.19
C ALA A 3 -2.51 -1.62 5.90
N LYS A 4 -3.43 -2.40 5.34
CA LYS A 4 -3.21 -3.19 4.11
C LYS A 4 -3.80 -2.53 2.88
N ASN A 5 -4.72 -1.58 3.07
CA ASN A 5 -5.44 -0.87 2.03
C ASN A 5 -6.01 0.46 2.58
N MET A 6 -6.72 1.20 1.72
CA MET A 6 -7.33 2.49 2.09
C MET A 6 -8.55 2.35 3.00
N ASP A 7 -9.24 1.20 3.00
CA ASP A 7 -10.40 0.97 3.88
C ASP A 7 -9.95 0.84 5.34
N ASP A 8 -8.83 0.15 5.58
CA ASP A 8 -8.20 0.08 6.91
C ASP A 8 -7.85 1.49 7.44
N ILE A 9 -7.38 2.37 6.55
CA ILE A 9 -7.07 3.77 6.89
C ILE A 9 -8.36 4.57 7.14
N ALA A 10 -9.42 4.34 6.36
CA ALA A 10 -10.71 4.99 6.60
C ALA A 10 -11.29 4.60 7.97
N GLU A 11 -11.17 3.33 8.38
CA GLU A 11 -11.55 2.89 9.73
C GLU A 11 -10.68 3.51 10.83
N LEU A 12 -9.38 3.68 10.59
CA LEU A 12 -8.50 4.42 11.50
C LEU A 12 -8.99 5.86 11.72
N PHE A 13 -9.39 6.56 10.66
CA PHE A 13 -9.91 7.93 10.78
C PHE A 13 -11.21 8.01 11.59
N LYS A 14 -12.12 7.04 11.44
CA LYS A 14 -13.38 7.00 12.22
C LYS A 14 -13.14 6.91 13.73
N THR A 15 -12.04 6.30 14.14
CA THR A 15 -11.68 6.11 15.55
C THR A 15 -10.72 7.18 16.09
N LEU A 16 -10.27 8.11 15.24
CA LEU A 16 -9.26 9.10 15.59
C LEU A 16 -9.84 10.20 16.50
N ARG A 17 -9.31 10.30 17.72
CA ARG A 17 -9.74 11.28 18.74
C ARG A 17 -8.58 12.10 19.25
N PHE A 18 -8.62 13.43 19.19
CA PHE A 18 -7.55 14.27 19.73
C PHE A 18 -7.70 14.55 21.24
N ARG A 19 -6.58 14.61 21.95
CA ARG A 19 -6.52 14.97 23.37
C ARG A 19 -6.86 16.45 23.53
N LYS A 20 -7.89 16.76 24.32
CA LYS A 20 -8.26 18.15 24.66
C LYS A 20 -7.28 18.76 25.67
N GLN A 21 -7.09 20.07 25.60
CA GLN A 21 -6.42 20.85 26.65
C GLN A 21 -7.45 21.46 27.61
N LEU A 22 -7.02 21.83 28.82
CA LEU A 22 -7.89 22.36 29.89
C LEU A 22 -8.52 23.72 29.54
N ILE A 23 -7.82 24.55 28.76
CA ILE A 23 -8.32 25.84 28.28
C ILE A 23 -8.05 25.89 26.77
N GLY A 24 -9.12 25.82 25.98
CA GLY A 24 -9.11 26.00 24.52
C GLY A 24 -8.37 24.91 23.73
N GLY A 25 -9.07 24.22 22.84
CA GLY A 25 -8.46 23.41 21.78
C GLY A 25 -7.94 22.02 22.18
N VAL A 26 -7.04 21.50 21.35
CA VAL A 26 -6.45 20.16 21.43
C VAL A 26 -4.94 20.25 21.56
N SER A 27 -4.33 19.25 22.20
CA SER A 27 -2.88 19.19 22.40
C SER A 27 -2.17 19.02 21.07
N GLU A 28 -1.37 20.01 20.68
CA GLU A 28 -0.59 19.98 19.44
C GLU A 28 0.32 18.75 19.35
N MET A 29 1.00 18.41 20.46
CA MET A 29 1.82 17.21 20.53
C MET A 29 1.02 15.92 20.24
N ASP A 30 -0.22 15.83 20.74
CA ASP A 30 -1.09 14.67 20.47
C ASP A 30 -1.57 14.65 19.02
N VAL A 31 -1.83 15.83 18.43
CA VAL A 31 -2.16 15.97 17.01
C VAL A 31 -1.00 15.46 16.15
N TRP A 32 0.21 15.97 16.36
CA TRP A 32 1.39 15.55 15.61
C TRP A 32 1.62 14.04 15.73
N LYS A 33 1.52 13.50 16.94
CA LYS A 33 1.65 12.05 17.16
C LYS A 33 0.63 11.24 16.35
N LYS A 34 -0.61 11.72 16.25
CA LYS A 34 -1.67 11.07 15.46
C LYS A 34 -1.43 11.20 13.97
N LEU A 35 -0.96 12.34 13.50
CA LEU A 35 -0.60 12.53 12.10
C LEU A 35 0.56 11.62 11.70
N SER A 36 1.60 11.50 12.52
CA SER A 36 2.70 10.56 12.27
C SER A 36 2.21 9.11 12.20
N LYS A 37 1.31 8.71 13.11
CA LYS A 37 0.70 7.38 13.05
C LYS A 37 -0.06 7.17 11.74
N VAL A 38 -0.91 8.12 11.34
CA VAL A 38 -1.66 8.01 10.08
C VAL A 38 -0.71 7.89 8.88
N GLN A 39 0.38 8.67 8.85
CA GLN A 39 1.38 8.59 7.78
C GLN A 39 2.05 7.21 7.71
N GLU A 40 2.34 6.60 8.85
CA GLU A 40 2.92 5.24 8.92
C GLU A 40 1.95 4.19 8.35
N GLU A 41 0.66 4.33 8.63
CA GLU A 41 -0.38 3.44 8.11
C GLU A 41 -0.56 3.60 6.60
N TYR A 42 -0.52 4.84 6.08
CA TYR A 42 -0.47 5.10 4.64
C TYR A 42 0.73 4.46 3.97
N ARG A 43 1.92 4.58 4.57
CA ARG A 43 3.15 3.98 4.05
C ARG A 43 3.01 2.46 3.95
N SER A 44 2.52 1.82 5.01
CA SER A 44 2.27 0.38 5.05
C SER A 44 1.33 -0.07 3.91
N ALA A 45 0.20 0.63 3.73
CA ALA A 45 -0.74 0.29 2.68
C ALA A 45 -0.14 0.45 1.27
N TYR A 46 0.70 1.47 1.08
CA TYR A 46 1.38 1.73 -0.18
C TYR A 46 2.45 0.67 -0.49
N GLU A 47 3.27 0.30 0.50
CA GLU A 47 4.31 -0.74 0.35
C GLU A 47 3.67 -2.09 -0.02
N ILE A 48 2.59 -2.48 0.67
CA ILE A 48 1.84 -3.70 0.34
C ILE A 48 1.25 -3.64 -1.07
N GLN A 49 0.72 -2.47 -1.47
CA GLN A 49 0.19 -2.28 -2.81
C GLN A 49 1.29 -2.39 -3.87
N GLN A 50 2.45 -1.80 -3.61
CA GLN A 50 3.61 -1.84 -4.49
C GLN A 50 4.11 -3.28 -4.67
N GLU A 51 4.31 -4.03 -3.58
CA GLU A 51 4.72 -5.44 -3.63
C GLU A 51 3.76 -6.29 -4.47
N ARG A 52 2.44 -6.09 -4.30
CA ARG A 52 1.41 -6.80 -5.10
C ARG A 52 1.49 -6.46 -6.58
N TYR A 53 1.74 -5.20 -6.91
CA TYR A 53 1.89 -4.78 -8.30
C TYR A 53 3.18 -5.33 -8.91
N GLU A 54 4.29 -5.28 -8.19
CA GLU A 54 5.57 -5.83 -8.65
C GLU A 54 5.47 -7.33 -8.89
N ALA A 55 4.85 -8.09 -7.99
CA ALA A 55 4.61 -9.52 -8.18
C ALA A 55 3.77 -9.80 -9.44
N ARG A 56 2.67 -9.05 -9.65
CA ARG A 56 1.84 -9.21 -10.85
C ARG A 56 2.57 -8.84 -12.14
N LEU A 57 3.44 -7.83 -12.09
CA LEU A 57 4.26 -7.45 -13.25
C LEU A 57 5.27 -8.53 -13.58
N GLN A 58 5.91 -9.12 -12.56
CA GLN A 58 6.83 -10.25 -12.73
C GLN A 58 6.12 -11.47 -13.35
N GLU A 59 4.97 -11.88 -12.81
CA GLU A 59 4.16 -12.99 -13.35
C GLU A 59 3.84 -12.77 -14.83
N ARG A 60 3.41 -11.55 -15.19
CA ARG A 60 3.11 -11.18 -16.59
C ARG A 60 4.36 -11.24 -17.47
N ASP A 61 5.48 -10.72 -17.00
CA ASP A 61 6.72 -10.67 -17.78
C ASP A 61 7.27 -12.09 -18.04
N GLU A 62 7.15 -12.99 -17.05
CA GLU A 62 7.46 -14.42 -17.20
C GLU A 62 6.54 -15.10 -18.22
N GLU A 63 5.24 -14.85 -18.17
CA GLU A 63 4.28 -15.40 -19.14
C GLU A 63 4.58 -14.92 -20.57
N ILE A 64 4.87 -13.63 -20.75
CA ILE A 64 5.25 -13.06 -22.05
C ILE A 64 6.55 -13.71 -22.55
N ALA A 65 7.54 -13.92 -21.68
CA ALA A 65 8.79 -14.57 -22.06
C ALA A 65 8.55 -16.02 -22.52
N ALA A 66 7.75 -16.78 -21.78
CA ALA A 66 7.40 -18.15 -22.13
C ALA A 66 6.67 -18.25 -23.48
N LEU A 67 5.69 -17.37 -23.72
CA LEU A 67 4.96 -17.33 -24.99
C LEU A 67 5.86 -16.95 -26.17
N ARG A 68 6.77 -15.99 -25.98
CA ARG A 68 7.75 -15.62 -27.02
C ARG A 68 8.68 -16.78 -27.37
N GLU A 69 9.09 -17.55 -26.37
CA GLU A 69 9.91 -18.74 -26.59
C GLU A 69 9.15 -19.81 -27.36
N GLN A 70 7.88 -20.06 -27.04
CA GLN A 70 7.01 -21.00 -27.76
C GLN A 70 6.86 -20.60 -29.24
N ILE A 71 6.53 -19.33 -29.51
CA ILE A 71 6.39 -18.80 -30.87
C ILE A 71 7.71 -18.94 -31.65
N SER A 72 8.85 -18.65 -31.00
CA SER A 72 10.16 -18.81 -31.65
C SER A 72 10.48 -20.26 -32.01
N LYS A 73 10.06 -21.22 -31.20
CA LYS A 73 10.26 -22.65 -31.47
C LYS A 73 9.35 -23.13 -32.60
N GLU A 74 8.08 -22.75 -32.59
CA GLU A 74 7.13 -23.08 -33.66
C GLU A 74 7.62 -22.57 -35.03
N ASN A 75 8.04 -21.30 -35.11
CA ASN A 75 8.58 -20.72 -36.35
C ASN A 75 9.91 -21.33 -36.81
N ALA A 76 10.65 -22.02 -35.93
CA ALA A 76 11.89 -22.71 -36.30
C ALA A 76 11.67 -24.15 -36.79
N HIS A 77 10.43 -24.65 -36.66
CA HIS A 77 10.01 -25.98 -37.09
C HIS A 77 9.14 -25.97 -38.36
N GLU A 78 8.81 -24.79 -38.90
CA GLU A 78 8.27 -24.57 -40.26
C GLU A 78 9.38 -24.27 -41.28
#